data_AF-A0A2E0PJ24-F1
#
_entry.id   AF-A0A2E0PJ24-F1
#
_cell.length_a   1.000
_cell.length_b   1.000
_cell.length_c   1.000
_cell.angle_alpha   90.00
_cell.angle_beta   90.00
_cell.angle_gamma   90.00
#
_symmetry.space_group_name_H-M   'P 1'
#
loop_
_entity.id
_entity.type
_entity.pdbx_description
1 polymer ?
#
loop_
_entity_poly.entity_id
_entity_poly.type
_entity_poly.pdbx_seq_one_letter_code
_entity_poly.pdbx_strand_id
1 'polypeptide(L)'
;MNNPDVIIRDLRKEIDLSGVIISCSNTIIKNNKDTSISIFIGHGAGDKKYGGSAHCLETYDYHFISGDKHLHKIKDVGITIAEEKLIKIGYPKFDEYLDSKLNKDQYLEYLGIVDKSRKNILYAPTWKWGDGTLRRFGKKFCKEISRDYNLIIRPHFQDRSYIIKLKLWAKLNGLKHVYFSNPAKIIKNNTMNDFAISDLLISDTSSINYEYLITCKPIIIVDNNYDQLHNMPTDLNILDIVQTYQSNKNDICSMIDFELNRNTFDNYNKMLHNCFYFNDGKSSQRAADFIKSLNI
;
A
#
# COMPACT_ATOMS: atom_id res chain seq x y z
N MET A 1 1.46 19.54 -19.13
CA MET A 1 1.63 18.07 -19.10
C MET A 1 0.95 17.54 -20.34
N ASN A 2 1.66 16.82 -21.20
CA ASN A 2 1.06 16.07 -22.32
C ASN A 2 0.44 14.80 -21.73
N ASN A 3 -0.69 14.93 -21.05
CA ASN A 3 -1.42 13.77 -20.57
C ASN A 3 -2.16 13.16 -21.76
N PRO A 4 -2.10 11.84 -21.96
CA PRO A 4 -2.92 11.19 -22.98
C PRO A 4 -4.40 11.38 -22.66
N ASP A 5 -5.24 11.31 -23.70
CA ASP A 5 -6.69 11.39 -23.54
C ASP A 5 -7.22 10.27 -22.64
N VAL A 6 -8.17 10.62 -21.77
CA VAL A 6 -8.84 9.64 -20.92
C VAL A 6 -9.95 8.98 -21.73
N ILE A 7 -9.78 7.69 -22.00
CA ILE A 7 -10.76 6.87 -22.71
C ILE A 7 -11.54 6.02 -21.70
N ILE A 8 -12.87 6.07 -21.77
CA ILE A 8 -13.75 5.27 -20.92
C ILE A 8 -14.34 4.13 -21.78
N ARG A 9 -14.24 2.89 -21.26
CA ARG A 9 -14.80 1.67 -21.86
C ARG A 9 -15.55 0.84 -20.83
N ASP A 10 -16.56 0.12 -21.29
CA ASP A 10 -17.32 -0.82 -20.48
C ASP A 10 -16.65 -2.20 -20.54
N LEU A 11 -16.01 -2.62 -19.44
CA LEU A 11 -15.28 -3.90 -19.35
C LEU A 11 -16.18 -5.14 -19.54
N ARG A 12 -17.51 -4.99 -19.55
CA ARG A 12 -18.44 -6.09 -19.85
C ARG A 12 -18.49 -6.41 -21.34
N LYS A 13 -18.08 -5.48 -22.19
CA LYS A 13 -18.05 -5.60 -23.66
C LYS A 13 -16.63 -5.91 -24.14
N GLU A 14 -16.50 -6.28 -25.40
CA GLU A 14 -15.20 -6.34 -26.07
C GLU A 14 -14.53 -4.96 -26.07
N ILE A 15 -13.22 -4.98 -25.88
CA ILE A 15 -12.41 -3.76 -25.78
C ILE A 15 -11.74 -3.54 -27.15
N ASP A 16 -12.05 -2.40 -27.76
CA ASP A 16 -11.52 -1.87 -29.02
C ASP A 16 -10.16 -1.17 -28.84
N LEU A 17 -9.24 -1.81 -28.11
CA LEU A 17 -7.88 -1.31 -27.89
C LEU A 17 -6.86 -2.24 -28.55
N SER A 18 -5.85 -1.65 -29.18
CA SER A 18 -4.67 -2.34 -29.71
C SER A 18 -3.44 -2.00 -28.87
N GLY A 19 -2.45 -2.90 -28.84
CA GLY A 19 -1.24 -2.73 -28.04
C GLY A 19 -1.28 -3.45 -26.67
N VAL A 20 -0.52 -2.95 -25.69
CA VAL A 20 -0.46 -3.57 -24.36
C VAL A 20 -1.49 -2.94 -23.41
N ILE A 21 -2.29 -3.79 -22.77
CA ILE A 21 -3.28 -3.40 -21.76
C ILE A 21 -2.79 -3.87 -20.38
N ILE A 22 -2.41 -2.93 -19.52
CA ILE A 22 -2.00 -3.23 -18.14
C ILE A 22 -3.21 -3.06 -17.20
N SER A 23 -3.53 -4.10 -16.43
CA SER A 23 -4.65 -4.10 -15.49
C SER A 23 -4.20 -4.25 -14.04
N CYS A 24 -4.65 -3.33 -13.19
CA CYS A 24 -4.45 -3.39 -11.74
C CYS A 24 -5.59 -4.11 -11.00
N SER A 25 -6.58 -4.63 -11.73
CA SER A 25 -7.82 -5.19 -11.17
C SER A 25 -7.97 -6.67 -11.54
N ASN A 26 -8.45 -7.49 -10.59
CA ASN A 26 -8.80 -8.88 -10.85
C ASN A 26 -10.12 -8.96 -11.62
N THR A 27 -10.05 -8.74 -12.94
CA THR A 27 -11.20 -8.75 -13.84
C THR A 27 -10.80 -9.30 -15.20
N ILE A 28 -11.75 -9.83 -15.95
CA ILE A 28 -11.52 -10.34 -17.31
C ILE A 28 -11.37 -9.14 -18.26
N ILE A 29 -10.30 -9.13 -19.03
CA ILE A 29 -10.08 -8.17 -20.11
C ILE A 29 -10.49 -8.85 -21.42
N LYS A 30 -11.62 -8.44 -22.00
CA LYS A 30 -12.13 -8.97 -23.27
C LYS A 30 -11.46 -8.29 -24.46
N ASN A 31 -10.14 -8.45 -24.59
CA ASN A 31 -9.34 -7.83 -25.65
C ASN A 31 -9.18 -8.73 -26.88
N ASN A 32 -9.02 -8.12 -28.06
CA ASN A 32 -8.68 -8.85 -29.27
C ASN A 32 -7.22 -9.30 -29.21
N LYS A 33 -7.01 -10.62 -29.11
CA LYS A 33 -5.69 -11.25 -28.95
C LYS A 33 -4.80 -11.14 -30.20
N ASP A 34 -5.36 -10.82 -31.36
CA ASP A 34 -4.61 -10.58 -32.60
C ASP A 34 -3.98 -9.18 -32.65
N THR A 35 -4.50 -8.23 -31.85
CA THR A 35 -4.06 -6.83 -31.89
C THR A 35 -3.64 -6.29 -30.53
N SER A 36 -3.73 -7.09 -29.46
CA SER A 36 -3.46 -6.64 -28.11
C SER A 36 -3.05 -7.75 -27.15
N ILE A 37 -2.25 -7.37 -26.15
CA ILE A 37 -1.75 -8.25 -25.09
C ILE A 37 -2.20 -7.68 -23.74
N SER A 38 -2.79 -8.51 -22.89
CA SER A 38 -3.21 -8.12 -21.54
C SER A 38 -2.22 -8.58 -20.47
N ILE A 39 -1.81 -7.66 -19.60
CA ILE A 39 -0.87 -7.91 -18.50
C ILE A 39 -1.52 -7.56 -17.17
N PHE A 40 -1.56 -8.50 -16.24
CA PHE A 40 -1.99 -8.23 -14.87
C PHE A 40 -0.82 -7.73 -14.04
N ILE A 41 -1.01 -6.65 -13.28
CA ILE A 41 -0.01 -6.13 -12.31
C ILE A 41 -0.55 -6.09 -10.86
N GLY A 42 -1.87 -6.11 -10.69
CA GLY A 42 -2.51 -5.96 -9.39
C GLY A 42 -2.35 -4.56 -8.77
N HIS A 43 -2.86 -4.36 -7.56
CA HIS A 43 -2.87 -3.03 -6.91
C HIS A 43 -2.32 -3.00 -5.47
N GLY A 44 -1.99 -4.15 -4.88
CA GLY A 44 -1.52 -4.20 -3.49
C GLY A 44 -0.94 -5.55 -3.08
N ALA A 45 0.03 -5.49 -2.16
CA ALA A 45 0.72 -6.64 -1.60
C ALA A 45 0.12 -7.17 -0.28
N GLY A 46 -1.09 -6.72 0.09
CA GLY A 46 -1.75 -7.13 1.33
C GLY A 46 -2.31 -8.56 1.29
N ASP A 47 -2.75 -9.04 2.44
CA ASP A 47 -3.23 -10.42 2.62
C ASP A 47 -4.69 -10.64 2.24
N LYS A 48 -5.44 -9.58 1.92
CA LYS A 48 -6.82 -9.72 1.46
C LYS A 48 -6.86 -10.55 0.18
N LYS A 49 -7.77 -11.53 0.13
CA LYS A 49 -8.03 -12.33 -1.07
C LYS A 49 -8.47 -11.44 -2.22
N TYR A 50 -8.19 -11.88 -3.45
CA TYR A 50 -8.67 -11.20 -4.65
C TYR A 50 -10.19 -11.08 -4.61
N GLY A 51 -10.71 -9.90 -4.96
CA GLY A 51 -12.15 -9.71 -5.13
C GLY A 51 -12.64 -10.43 -6.39
N GLY A 52 -13.84 -10.98 -6.34
CA GLY A 52 -14.42 -11.76 -7.44
C GLY A 52 -13.78 -13.14 -7.61
N SER A 53 -13.95 -13.74 -8.79
CA SER A 53 -13.34 -15.04 -9.09
C SER A 53 -11.84 -14.91 -9.31
N ALA A 54 -11.04 -15.74 -8.65
CA ALA A 54 -9.59 -15.81 -8.88
C ALA A 54 -9.25 -16.30 -10.29
N HIS A 55 -10.14 -17.07 -10.94
CA HIS A 55 -9.97 -17.55 -12.31
C HIS A 55 -9.89 -16.42 -13.35
N CYS A 56 -10.31 -15.20 -13.01
CA CYS A 56 -10.08 -14.03 -13.87
C CYS A 56 -8.57 -13.83 -14.17
N LEU A 57 -7.69 -14.20 -13.23
CA LEU A 57 -6.23 -14.10 -13.38
C LEU A 57 -5.70 -14.98 -14.52
N GLU A 58 -6.34 -16.11 -14.81
CA GLU A 58 -5.92 -17.05 -15.85
C GLU A 58 -6.15 -16.50 -17.28
N THR A 59 -6.97 -15.45 -17.41
CA THR A 59 -7.34 -14.86 -18.71
C THR A 59 -6.30 -13.90 -19.28
N TYR A 60 -5.33 -13.49 -18.46
CA TYR A 60 -4.25 -12.58 -18.86
C TYR A 60 -3.17 -13.32 -19.67
N ASP A 61 -2.56 -12.60 -20.60
CA ASP A 61 -1.45 -13.13 -21.40
C ASP A 61 -0.18 -13.22 -20.56
N TYR A 62 0.09 -12.20 -19.74
CA TYR A 62 1.22 -12.15 -18.81
C TYR A 62 0.81 -11.59 -17.44
N HIS A 63 1.65 -11.85 -16.45
CA HIS A 63 1.55 -11.31 -15.10
C HIS A 63 2.86 -10.66 -14.71
N PHE A 64 2.80 -9.40 -14.28
CA PHE A 64 3.89 -8.73 -13.62
C PHE A 64 3.93 -9.13 -12.14
N ILE A 65 4.97 -9.86 -11.77
CA ILE A 65 5.15 -10.44 -10.44
C ILE A 65 6.11 -9.60 -9.62
N SER A 66 5.64 -9.25 -8.41
CA SER A 66 6.38 -8.37 -7.50
C SER A 66 7.32 -9.10 -6.56
N GLY A 67 7.11 -10.39 -6.33
CA GLY A 67 7.89 -11.21 -5.40
C GLY A 67 7.20 -12.51 -5.04
N ASP A 68 7.84 -13.30 -4.18
CA ASP A 68 7.37 -14.64 -3.79
C ASP A 68 6.03 -14.58 -3.06
N LYS A 69 5.76 -13.49 -2.32
CA LYS A 69 4.43 -13.26 -1.73
C LYS A 69 3.31 -13.20 -2.78
N HIS A 70 3.55 -12.56 -3.92
CA HIS A 70 2.56 -12.47 -5.00
C HIS A 70 2.30 -13.86 -5.58
N LEU A 71 3.34 -14.64 -5.85
CA LEU A 71 3.21 -16.02 -6.33
C LEU A 71 2.45 -16.90 -5.35
N HIS A 72 2.77 -16.80 -4.06
CA HIS A 72 2.07 -17.55 -3.02
C HIS A 72 0.58 -17.19 -2.96
N LYS A 73 0.22 -15.91 -3.08
CA LYS A 73 -1.19 -15.48 -3.13
C LYS A 73 -1.95 -16.11 -4.30
N ILE A 74 -1.34 -16.23 -5.48
CA ILE A 74 -1.96 -16.87 -6.66
C ILE A 74 -2.20 -18.36 -6.36
N LYS A 75 -1.20 -19.04 -5.79
CA LYS A 75 -1.29 -20.46 -5.42
C LYS A 75 -2.33 -20.74 -4.33
N ASP A 76 -2.41 -19.88 -3.31
CA ASP A 76 -3.34 -20.03 -2.17
C ASP A 76 -4.82 -19.96 -2.60
N VAL A 77 -5.13 -19.28 -3.71
CA VAL A 77 -6.49 -19.29 -4.30
C VAL A 77 -6.70 -20.40 -5.32
N GLY A 78 -5.79 -21.37 -5.40
CA GLY A 78 -5.90 -22.56 -6.25
C GLY A 78 -5.61 -22.30 -7.73
N ILE A 79 -4.99 -21.17 -8.07
CA ILE A 79 -4.65 -20.82 -9.46
C ILE A 79 -3.20 -21.21 -9.75
N THR A 80 -2.97 -21.79 -10.92
CA THR A 80 -1.62 -22.06 -11.45
C THR A 80 -1.48 -21.35 -12.79
N ILE A 81 -0.51 -20.44 -12.87
CA ILE A 81 -0.18 -19.72 -14.11
C ILE A 81 1.12 -20.31 -14.63
N ALA A 82 1.21 -20.53 -15.94
CA ALA A 82 2.41 -21.07 -16.58
C ALA A 82 3.60 -20.12 -16.38
N GLU A 83 4.79 -20.67 -16.11
CA GLU A 83 5.97 -19.90 -15.69
C GLU A 83 6.38 -18.86 -16.75
N GLU A 84 6.23 -19.16 -18.04
CA GLU A 84 6.51 -18.25 -19.14
C GLU A 84 5.62 -17.00 -19.16
N LYS A 85 4.47 -17.05 -18.47
CA LYS A 85 3.57 -15.90 -18.29
C LYS A 85 3.93 -15.06 -17.06
N LEU A 86 4.81 -15.52 -16.18
CA LEU A 86 5.15 -14.89 -14.90
C LEU A 86 6.42 -14.03 -15.03
N ILE A 87 6.23 -12.74 -15.25
CA ILE A 87 7.33 -11.80 -15.49
C ILE A 87 7.74 -11.12 -14.18
N LYS A 88 8.91 -11.50 -13.66
CA LYS A 88 9.45 -10.97 -12.40
C LYS A 88 9.95 -9.54 -12.59
N ILE A 89 9.23 -8.56 -12.05
CA ILE A 89 9.59 -7.14 -12.18
C ILE A 89 9.94 -6.47 -10.85
N GLY A 90 9.57 -7.06 -9.70
CA GLY A 90 9.61 -6.36 -8.40
C GLY A 90 8.41 -5.43 -8.24
N TYR A 91 8.47 -4.44 -7.34
CA TYR A 91 7.32 -3.61 -7.02
C TYR A 91 7.49 -2.15 -7.48
N PRO A 92 6.87 -1.72 -8.60
CA PRO A 92 7.05 -0.39 -9.18
C PRO A 92 6.83 0.79 -8.22
N LYS A 93 5.98 0.65 -7.19
CA LYS A 93 5.79 1.72 -6.21
C LYS A 93 7.06 2.03 -5.42
N PHE A 94 7.98 1.06 -5.26
CA PHE A 94 9.25 1.28 -4.55
C PHE A 94 10.22 2.13 -5.34
N ASP A 95 10.09 2.20 -6.66
CA ASP A 95 10.98 3.03 -7.50
C ASP A 95 10.92 4.50 -7.07
N GLU A 96 9.74 5.03 -6.76
CA GLU A 96 9.59 6.42 -6.30
C GLU A 96 10.18 6.64 -4.91
N TYR A 97 10.06 5.65 -4.00
CA TYR A 97 10.64 5.75 -2.66
C TYR A 97 12.17 5.72 -2.68
N LEU A 98 12.74 4.94 -3.60
CA LEU A 98 14.18 4.78 -3.79
C LEU A 98 14.76 5.87 -4.69
N ASP A 99 13.94 6.69 -5.36
CA ASP A 99 14.41 7.84 -6.13
C ASP A 99 15.01 8.89 -5.19
N SER A 100 16.27 9.22 -5.45
CA SER A 100 17.04 10.30 -4.82
C SER A 100 16.34 11.68 -4.81
N LYS A 101 15.32 11.89 -5.64
CA LYS A 101 14.57 13.15 -5.74
C LYS A 101 13.50 13.35 -4.66
N LEU A 102 13.23 12.36 -3.81
CA LEU A 102 12.20 12.47 -2.78
C LEU A 102 12.60 13.53 -1.73
N ASN A 103 11.98 14.72 -1.81
CA ASN A 103 12.27 15.84 -0.92
C ASN A 103 11.38 15.80 0.33
N LYS A 104 11.92 15.24 1.42
CA LYS A 104 11.23 15.12 2.71
C LYS A 104 10.84 16.47 3.30
N ASP A 105 11.72 17.47 3.22
CA ASP A 105 11.45 18.79 3.81
C ASP A 105 10.30 19.52 3.10
N GLN A 106 10.27 19.46 1.77
CA GLN A 106 9.17 19.99 0.98
C GLN A 106 7.84 19.31 1.35
N TYR A 107 7.88 18.00 1.62
CA TYR A 107 6.66 17.26 1.98
C TYR A 107 6.19 17.55 3.41
N LEU A 108 7.12 17.71 4.37
CA LEU A 108 6.82 18.17 5.72
C LEU A 108 6.13 19.55 5.69
N GLU A 109 6.66 20.49 4.89
CA GLU A 109 6.07 21.81 4.69
C GLU A 109 4.68 21.73 4.06
N TYR A 110 4.52 20.90 3.03
CA TYR A 110 3.22 20.69 2.38
C TYR A 110 2.14 20.17 3.34
N LEU A 111 2.49 19.28 4.27
CA LEU A 111 1.57 18.81 5.31
C LEU A 111 1.38 19.82 6.46
N GLY A 112 2.24 20.85 6.53
CA GLY A 112 2.24 21.87 7.58
C GLY A 112 2.87 21.39 8.89
N ILE A 113 3.76 20.39 8.84
CA ILE A 113 4.45 19.87 10.02
C ILE A 113 5.57 20.83 10.41
N VAL A 114 5.34 21.56 11.52
CA VAL A 114 6.26 22.59 12.00
C VAL A 114 7.25 22.09 13.04
N ASP A 115 6.81 21.20 13.93
CA ASP A 115 7.64 20.68 15.01
C ASP A 115 8.40 19.43 14.54
N LYS A 116 9.59 19.65 13.98
CA LYS A 116 10.47 18.57 13.50
C LYS A 116 11.23 17.85 14.62
N SER A 117 11.10 18.28 15.88
CA SER A 117 11.73 17.59 17.02
C SER A 117 10.98 16.33 17.43
N ARG A 118 9.68 16.26 17.08
CA ARG A 118 8.81 15.11 17.34
C ARG A 118 8.92 14.07 16.24
N LYS A 119 8.81 12.80 16.64
CA LYS A 119 8.68 11.68 15.71
C LYS A 119 7.32 11.71 14.99
N ASN A 120 7.32 11.32 13.71
CA ASN A 120 6.14 11.33 12.86
C ASN A 120 5.51 9.93 12.81
N ILE A 121 4.30 9.80 13.33
CA ILE A 121 3.55 8.54 13.37
C ILE A 121 2.50 8.56 12.27
N LEU A 122 2.64 7.68 11.29
CA LEU A 122 1.71 7.53 10.19
C LEU A 122 0.60 6.57 10.57
N TYR A 123 -0.65 7.03 10.63
CA TYR A 123 -1.82 6.19 10.78
C TYR A 123 -2.55 6.04 9.44
N ALA A 124 -2.48 4.85 8.84
CA ALA A 124 -3.01 4.55 7.50
C ALA A 124 -4.03 3.40 7.51
N PRO A 125 -5.24 3.61 8.05
CA PRO A 125 -6.27 2.57 8.14
C PRO A 125 -6.88 2.22 6.79
N THR A 126 -7.36 0.98 6.64
CA THR A 126 -8.13 0.55 5.47
C THR A 126 -9.50 1.19 5.38
N TRP A 127 -10.19 0.92 4.27
CA TRP A 127 -11.57 1.35 4.06
C TRP A 127 -12.54 0.65 5.01
N LYS A 128 -13.59 1.36 5.43
CA LYS A 128 -14.65 0.85 6.31
C LYS A 128 -15.19 -0.56 5.97
N TRP A 129 -15.33 -0.94 4.69
CA TRP A 129 -15.85 -2.26 4.31
C TRP A 129 -14.82 -3.38 4.43
N GLY A 130 -13.55 -3.04 4.51
CA GLY A 130 -12.48 -3.97 4.86
C GLY A 130 -12.15 -3.95 6.36
N ASP A 131 -13.14 -3.62 7.19
CA ASP A 131 -13.04 -3.38 8.64
C ASP A 131 -12.02 -2.30 9.04
N GLY A 132 -12.05 -1.20 8.28
CA GLY A 132 -11.16 -0.06 8.48
C GLY A 132 -11.35 0.63 9.84
N THR A 133 -10.23 0.91 10.50
CA THR A 133 -10.23 1.29 11.92
C THR A 133 -10.40 2.79 12.18
N LEU A 134 -10.43 3.62 11.13
CA LEU A 134 -10.45 5.09 11.23
C LEU A 134 -11.60 5.64 12.07
N ARG A 135 -12.81 5.08 11.94
CA ARG A 135 -13.98 5.56 12.67
C ARG A 135 -13.91 5.18 14.16
N ARG A 136 -13.31 4.03 14.45
CA ARG A 136 -13.16 3.48 15.81
C ARG A 136 -12.05 4.21 16.57
N PHE A 137 -10.90 4.42 15.94
CA PHE A 137 -9.71 4.94 16.63
C PHE A 137 -9.24 6.32 16.19
N GLY A 138 -9.71 6.87 15.07
CA GLY A 138 -9.21 8.16 14.57
C GLY A 138 -9.25 9.28 15.61
N LYS A 139 -10.37 9.45 16.33
CA LYS A 139 -10.48 10.44 17.41
C LYS A 139 -9.64 10.09 18.64
N LYS A 140 -9.54 8.80 18.98
CA LYS A 140 -8.76 8.29 20.12
C LYS A 140 -7.27 8.57 19.90
N PHE A 141 -6.74 8.11 18.77
CA PHE A 141 -5.35 8.33 18.36
C PHE A 141 -5.02 9.81 18.19
N CYS A 142 -5.93 10.64 17.68
CA CYS A 142 -5.73 12.09 17.70
C CYS A 142 -5.48 12.62 19.13
N LYS A 143 -6.19 12.14 20.15
CA LYS A 143 -6.03 12.61 21.54
C LYS A 143 -4.81 12.05 22.25
N GLU A 144 -4.45 10.80 21.95
CA GLU A 144 -3.38 10.07 22.63
C GLU A 144 -2.04 10.39 21.99
N ILE A 145 -1.88 10.08 20.69
CA ILE A 145 -0.60 10.15 19.99
C ILE A 145 -0.10 11.59 19.84
N SER A 146 -1.00 12.55 19.59
CA SER A 146 -0.59 13.95 19.33
C SER A 146 0.00 14.68 20.54
N ARG A 147 -0.06 14.08 21.74
CA ARG A 147 0.54 14.64 22.96
C ARG A 147 2.05 14.67 22.88
N ASP A 148 2.63 13.60 22.36
CA ASP A 148 4.08 13.36 22.35
C ASP A 148 4.64 13.28 20.92
N TYR A 149 3.78 13.02 19.94
CA TYR A 149 4.16 12.76 18.55
C TYR A 149 3.45 13.67 17.54
N ASN A 150 3.99 13.75 16.33
CA ASN A 150 3.24 14.25 15.18
C ASN A 150 2.42 13.10 14.58
N LEU A 151 1.09 13.17 14.65
CA LEU A 151 0.22 12.16 14.04
C LEU A 151 -0.16 12.58 12.62
N ILE A 152 0.20 11.77 11.64
CA ILE A 152 -0.20 11.93 10.23
C ILE A 152 -1.29 10.90 9.93
N ILE A 153 -2.51 11.34 9.63
CA ILE A 153 -3.61 10.45 9.29
C ILE A 153 -3.77 10.40 7.77
N ARG A 154 -3.63 9.19 7.19
CA ARG A 154 -3.86 8.88 5.78
C ARG A 154 -5.04 7.93 5.63
N PRO A 155 -6.28 8.42 5.55
CA PRO A 155 -7.43 7.55 5.29
C PRO A 155 -7.32 6.85 3.94
N HIS A 156 -7.96 5.69 3.81
CA HIS A 156 -8.18 5.09 2.50
C HIS A 156 -8.92 6.05 1.56
N PHE A 157 -8.67 5.95 0.24
CA PHE A 157 -9.24 6.86 -0.75
C PHE A 157 -10.77 6.99 -0.67
N GLN A 158 -11.48 5.90 -0.37
CA GLN A 158 -12.94 5.92 -0.24
C GLN A 158 -13.43 6.53 1.09
N ASP A 159 -12.57 6.67 2.10
CA ASP A 159 -12.87 7.33 3.37
C ASP A 159 -12.29 8.77 3.46
N ARG A 160 -11.69 9.29 2.38
CA ARG A 160 -11.08 10.62 2.34
C ARG A 160 -12.01 11.77 2.76
N SER A 161 -13.32 11.62 2.56
CA SER A 161 -14.31 12.63 2.98
C SER A 161 -14.37 12.80 4.50
N TYR A 162 -13.91 11.79 5.26
CA TYR A 162 -13.83 11.84 6.72
C TYR A 162 -12.73 12.78 7.23
N ILE A 163 -11.72 13.10 6.39
CA ILE A 163 -10.65 14.06 6.73
C ILE A 163 -11.24 15.38 7.21
N ILE A 164 -12.24 15.92 6.50
CA ILE A 164 -12.84 17.22 6.82
C ILE A 164 -13.46 17.19 8.23
N LYS A 165 -14.22 16.13 8.54
CA LYS A 165 -14.87 15.96 9.84
C LYS A 165 -13.85 15.81 10.97
N LEU A 166 -12.81 14.99 10.76
CA LEU A 166 -11.81 14.73 11.78
C LEU A 166 -10.91 15.96 12.01
N LYS A 167 -10.55 16.68 10.94
CA LYS A 167 -9.79 17.93 11.01
C LYS A 167 -10.55 19.02 11.77
N LEU A 168 -11.84 19.21 11.46
CA LEU A 168 -12.68 20.16 12.19
C LEU A 168 -12.80 19.77 13.66
N TRP A 169 -13.06 18.50 13.95
CA TRP A 169 -13.17 17.99 15.30
C TRP A 169 -11.86 18.17 16.10
N ALA A 170 -10.71 17.84 15.52
CA ALA A 170 -9.41 18.02 16.16
C ALA A 170 -9.13 19.49 16.49
N LYS A 171 -9.43 20.40 15.55
CA LYS A 171 -9.33 21.86 15.75
C LYS A 171 -10.22 22.34 16.90
N LEU A 172 -11.49 21.92 16.93
CA LEU A 172 -12.45 22.31 17.99
C LEU A 172 -12.06 21.78 19.37
N ASN A 173 -11.27 20.70 19.43
CA ASN A 173 -10.76 20.13 20.69
C ASN A 173 -9.33 20.62 21.02
N GLY A 174 -8.82 21.62 20.29
CA GLY A 174 -7.49 22.21 20.55
C GLY A 174 -6.33 21.26 20.32
N LEU A 175 -6.53 20.15 19.58
CA LEU A 175 -5.47 19.18 19.32
C LEU A 175 -4.47 19.76 18.32
N LYS A 176 -3.23 19.91 18.77
CA LYS A 176 -2.07 20.27 17.94
C LYS A 176 -1.43 18.98 17.39
N HIS A 177 -0.48 19.11 16.47
CA HIS A 177 0.31 17.97 15.95
C HIS A 177 -0.52 16.84 15.29
N VAL A 178 -1.70 17.15 14.76
CA VAL A 178 -2.51 16.24 13.94
C VAL A 178 -2.55 16.77 12.50
N TYR A 179 -2.04 15.96 11.58
CA TYR A 179 -1.88 16.29 10.16
C TYR A 179 -2.63 15.28 9.31
N PHE A 180 -2.97 15.66 8.08
CA PHE A 180 -3.79 14.85 7.20
C PHE A 180 -3.14 14.72 5.82
N SER A 181 -2.78 13.49 5.49
CA SER A 181 -2.34 13.12 4.16
C SER A 181 -3.57 12.72 3.33
N ASN A 182 -3.83 13.43 2.24
CA ASN A 182 -5.01 13.23 1.41
C ASN A 182 -4.67 12.42 0.15
N PRO A 183 -5.13 11.16 0.03
CA PRO A 183 -4.81 10.29 -1.10
C PRO A 183 -5.38 10.76 -2.44
N ALA A 184 -6.31 11.73 -2.46
CA ALA A 184 -6.84 12.29 -3.70
C ALA A 184 -5.90 13.32 -4.37
N LYS A 185 -4.85 13.77 -3.69
CA LYS A 185 -3.88 14.73 -4.24
C LYS A 185 -2.62 14.01 -4.74
N ILE A 186 -2.79 12.96 -5.56
CA ILE A 186 -1.73 12.01 -5.94
C ILE A 186 -0.45 12.70 -6.45
N ILE A 187 -0.57 13.79 -7.23
CA ILE A 187 0.57 14.55 -7.76
C ILE A 187 1.39 15.25 -6.66
N LYS A 188 0.76 15.65 -5.55
CA LYS A 188 1.40 16.38 -4.44
C LYS A 188 1.58 15.52 -3.18
N ASN A 189 0.93 14.37 -3.13
CA ASN A 189 0.76 13.52 -1.96
C ASN A 189 0.62 12.07 -2.42
N ASN A 190 1.75 11.38 -2.44
CA ASN A 190 1.82 9.94 -2.61
C ASN A 190 2.13 9.27 -1.27
N THR A 191 1.68 8.02 -1.12
CA THR A 191 1.98 7.13 0.00
C THR A 191 3.49 7.04 0.27
N MET A 192 4.34 7.01 -0.77
CA MET A 192 5.81 6.93 -0.59
C MET A 192 6.38 8.17 0.12
N ASN A 193 5.80 9.36 -0.12
CA ASN A 193 6.20 10.58 0.59
C ASN A 193 5.82 10.50 2.08
N ASP A 194 4.63 9.94 2.40
CA ASP A 194 4.23 9.70 3.78
C ASP A 194 5.22 8.76 4.48
N PHE A 195 5.66 7.70 3.79
CA PHE A 195 6.62 6.73 4.32
C PHE A 195 8.00 7.33 4.60
N ALA A 196 8.43 8.22 3.70
CA ALA A 196 9.75 8.83 3.77
C ALA A 196 9.91 9.74 5.01
N ILE A 197 8.81 10.39 5.42
CA ILE A 197 8.79 11.31 6.57
C ILE A 197 8.33 10.67 7.87
N SER A 198 7.71 9.48 7.85
CA SER A 198 7.26 8.80 9.06
C SER A 198 8.37 8.02 9.73
N ASP A 199 8.32 7.90 11.05
CA ASP A 199 9.22 7.07 11.85
C ASP A 199 8.60 5.71 12.19
N LEU A 200 7.26 5.61 12.21
CA LEU A 200 6.50 4.39 12.52
C LEU A 200 5.17 4.40 11.78
N LEU A 201 4.72 3.23 11.33
CA LEU A 201 3.39 3.02 10.75
C LEU A 201 2.44 2.36 11.75
N ILE A 202 1.24 2.92 11.88
CA ILE A 202 0.07 2.26 12.46
C ILE A 202 -0.93 2.01 11.34
N SER A 203 -1.38 0.78 11.20
CA SER A 203 -2.31 0.37 10.14
C SER A 203 -3.19 -0.77 10.64
N ASP A 204 -4.05 -1.33 9.79
CA ASP A 204 -4.85 -2.52 10.07
C ASP A 204 -4.59 -3.54 8.95
N THR A 205 -5.59 -4.20 8.36
CA THR A 205 -5.41 -5.18 7.27
C THR A 205 -5.16 -4.53 5.89
N SER A 206 -4.12 -3.72 5.78
CA SER A 206 -3.79 -2.96 4.55
C SER A 206 -2.63 -3.57 3.78
N SER A 207 -2.62 -3.38 2.45
CA SER A 207 -1.40 -3.65 1.66
C SER A 207 -0.25 -2.74 2.06
N ILE A 208 -0.55 -1.55 2.60
CA ILE A 208 0.44 -0.58 3.07
C ILE A 208 1.41 -1.18 4.09
N ASN A 209 0.99 -2.17 4.87
CA ASN A 209 1.88 -2.86 5.82
C ASN A 209 3.11 -3.44 5.12
N TYR A 210 2.88 -4.15 4.01
CA TYR A 210 3.93 -4.75 3.21
C TYR A 210 4.69 -3.71 2.38
N GLU A 211 4.00 -2.68 1.89
CA GLU A 211 4.63 -1.59 1.16
C GLU A 211 5.59 -0.79 2.06
N TYR A 212 5.29 -0.65 3.36
CA TYR A 212 6.11 0.08 4.32
C TYR A 212 7.41 -0.65 4.71
N LEU A 213 7.52 -1.95 4.43
CA LEU A 213 8.74 -2.73 4.66
C LEU A 213 9.95 -2.12 3.96
N ILE A 214 9.76 -1.39 2.85
CA ILE A 214 10.85 -0.68 2.13
C ILE A 214 11.56 0.36 3.00
N THR A 215 10.91 0.82 4.07
CA THR A 215 11.50 1.77 5.03
C THR A 215 12.38 1.09 6.08
N CYS A 216 12.19 -0.21 6.29
CA CYS A 216 12.70 -0.99 7.42
C CYS A 216 12.38 -0.39 8.80
N LYS A 217 11.31 0.41 8.90
CA LYS A 217 10.86 1.05 10.14
C LYS A 217 9.73 0.27 10.81
N PRO A 218 9.51 0.49 12.12
CA PRO A 218 8.49 -0.24 12.88
C PRO A 218 7.06 -0.06 12.38
N ILE A 219 6.27 -1.11 12.58
CA ILE A 219 4.85 -1.21 12.24
C ILE A 219 4.08 -1.73 13.46
N ILE A 220 2.95 -1.08 13.76
CA ILE A 220 1.94 -1.57 14.70
C ILE A 220 0.67 -1.85 13.92
N ILE A 221 0.14 -3.07 14.05
CA ILE A 221 -1.12 -3.45 13.41
C ILE A 221 -2.26 -3.38 14.41
N VAL A 222 -3.28 -2.62 14.09
CA VAL A 222 -4.52 -2.52 14.87
C VAL A 222 -5.36 -3.75 14.60
N ASP A 223 -5.70 -4.47 15.66
CA ASP A 223 -6.54 -5.66 15.60
C ASP A 223 -7.91 -5.33 14.99
N ASN A 224 -8.38 -6.17 14.08
CA ASN A 224 -9.67 -6.02 13.42
C ASN A 224 -10.25 -7.42 13.11
N ASN A 225 -11.51 -7.46 12.70
CA ASN A 225 -12.26 -8.70 12.52
C ASN A 225 -12.32 -9.14 11.05
N TYR A 226 -11.37 -8.71 10.21
CA TYR A 226 -11.38 -9.07 8.79
C TYR A 226 -10.82 -10.49 8.59
N ASP A 227 -11.63 -11.40 8.07
CA ASP A 227 -11.32 -12.84 8.00
C ASP A 227 -11.00 -13.38 6.59
N GLN A 228 -11.26 -12.60 5.53
CA GLN A 228 -11.04 -13.03 4.14
C GLN A 228 -9.58 -12.83 3.70
N LEU A 229 -8.66 -13.48 4.42
CA LEU A 229 -7.23 -13.40 4.22
C LEU A 229 -6.69 -14.65 3.52
N HIS A 230 -5.65 -14.45 2.73
CA HIS A 230 -4.82 -15.53 2.24
C HIS A 230 -4.06 -16.20 3.39
N ASN A 231 -3.81 -17.51 3.28
CA ASN A 231 -3.00 -18.21 4.28
C ASN A 231 -1.52 -17.96 3.98
N MET A 232 -0.90 -17.00 4.67
CA MET A 232 0.53 -16.70 4.50
C MET A 232 1.39 -17.62 5.38
N PRO A 233 2.50 -18.16 4.85
CA PRO A 233 3.53 -18.78 5.68
C PRO A 233 4.25 -17.72 6.52
N THR A 234 4.90 -18.14 7.60
CA THR A 234 5.52 -17.26 8.60
C THR A 234 6.55 -16.29 8.01
N ASP A 235 7.28 -16.71 6.99
CA ASP A 235 8.30 -15.91 6.33
C ASP A 235 7.74 -14.87 5.34
N LEU A 236 6.43 -14.89 5.08
CA LEU A 236 5.68 -13.93 4.24
C LEU A 236 4.55 -13.21 4.99
N ASN A 237 4.39 -13.48 6.27
CA ASN A 237 3.33 -12.94 7.12
C ASN A 237 3.88 -11.86 8.05
N ILE A 238 3.44 -10.62 7.84
CA ILE A 238 3.96 -9.48 8.61
C ILE A 238 3.52 -9.54 10.07
N LEU A 239 2.40 -10.22 10.39
CA LEU A 239 1.90 -10.38 11.75
C LEU A 239 2.89 -11.12 12.66
N ASP A 240 3.79 -11.93 12.08
CA ASP A 240 4.79 -12.68 12.84
C ASP A 240 5.98 -11.83 13.31
N ILE A 241 6.10 -10.58 12.82
CA ILE A 241 7.22 -9.68 13.18
C ILE A 241 6.79 -8.34 13.80
N VAL A 242 5.48 -8.08 13.89
CA VAL A 242 4.90 -6.81 14.39
C VAL A 242 4.15 -7.00 15.69
N GLN A 243 3.92 -5.90 16.41
CA GLN A 243 2.96 -5.90 17.50
C GLN A 243 1.54 -5.64 17.03
N THR A 244 0.58 -6.29 17.69
CA THR A 244 -0.85 -6.10 17.44
C THR A 244 -1.48 -5.27 18.56
N TYR A 245 -2.09 -4.13 18.22
CA TYR A 245 -2.79 -3.25 19.15
C TYR A 245 -4.23 -3.73 19.37
N GLN A 246 -4.53 -4.06 20.63
CA GLN A 246 -5.88 -4.37 21.13
C GLN A 246 -6.30 -3.29 22.13
N SER A 247 -7.37 -2.54 21.82
CA SER A 247 -7.71 -1.33 22.58
C SER A 247 -8.10 -1.53 24.04
N ASN A 248 -8.44 -2.76 24.42
CA ASN A 248 -8.76 -3.16 25.79
C ASN A 248 -7.56 -3.68 26.58
N LYS A 249 -6.41 -3.91 25.93
CA LYS A 249 -5.21 -4.47 26.57
C LYS A 249 -3.98 -3.57 26.45
N ASN A 250 -3.95 -2.70 25.46
CA ASN A 250 -2.76 -1.94 25.13
C ASN A 250 -2.98 -0.43 25.21
N ASP A 251 -1.93 0.25 25.64
CA ASP A 251 -1.77 1.70 25.49
C ASP A 251 -0.95 1.97 24.22
N ILE A 252 -1.50 2.77 23.31
CA ILE A 252 -0.87 2.95 21.99
C ILE A 252 0.43 3.76 22.08
N CYS A 253 0.51 4.73 22.99
CA CYS A 253 1.72 5.52 23.18
C CYS A 253 2.87 4.66 23.71
N SER A 254 2.60 3.83 24.72
CA SER A 254 3.59 2.87 25.26
C SER A 254 4.11 1.90 24.19
N MET A 255 3.24 1.45 23.27
CA MET A 255 3.66 0.60 22.16
C MET A 255 4.53 1.36 21.14
N ILE A 256 4.17 2.60 20.82
CA ILE A 256 4.96 3.48 19.93
C ILE A 256 6.35 3.70 20.55
N ASP A 257 6.42 4.06 21.82
CA ASP A 257 7.67 4.29 22.55
C ASP A 257 8.56 3.05 22.50
N PHE A 258 8.00 1.87 22.78
CA PHE A 258 8.73 0.62 22.75
C PHE A 258 9.27 0.32 21.35
N GLU A 259 8.43 0.39 20.30
CA GLU A 259 8.83 0.06 18.93
C GLU A 259 9.87 1.04 18.38
N LEU A 260 9.77 2.34 18.69
CA LEU A 260 10.75 3.33 18.26
C LEU A 260 12.13 3.15 18.91
N ASN A 261 12.20 2.51 20.08
CA ASN A 261 13.46 2.23 20.79
C ASN A 261 14.03 0.83 20.49
N ARG A 262 13.29 -0.02 19.77
CA ARG A 262 13.72 -1.37 19.40
C ARG A 262 14.48 -1.36 18.08
N ASN A 263 15.59 -2.10 18.01
CA ASN A 263 16.22 -2.37 16.72
C ASN A 263 15.44 -3.48 15.99
N THR A 264 14.72 -3.10 14.95
CA THR A 264 13.88 -4.01 14.16
C THR A 264 14.33 -4.13 12.70
N PHE A 265 15.44 -3.46 12.33
CA PHE A 265 15.85 -3.31 10.94
C PHE A 265 15.99 -4.67 10.23
N ASP A 266 16.73 -5.60 10.83
CA ASP A 266 17.02 -6.90 10.20
C ASP A 266 15.76 -7.74 9.95
N ASN A 267 14.79 -7.71 10.88
CA ASN A 267 13.53 -8.44 10.74
C ASN A 267 12.68 -7.87 9.60
N TYR A 268 12.54 -6.54 9.52
CA TYR A 268 11.79 -5.91 8.44
C TYR A 268 12.50 -6.04 7.09
N ASN A 269 13.83 -5.90 7.07
CA ASN A 269 14.63 -6.08 5.85
C ASN A 269 14.52 -7.53 5.32
N LYS A 270 14.59 -8.53 6.22
CA LYS A 270 14.37 -9.93 5.85
C LYS A 270 12.97 -10.14 5.27
N MET A 271 11.93 -9.64 5.94
CA MET A 271 10.54 -9.76 5.45
C MET A 271 10.34 -9.05 4.11
N LEU A 272 10.97 -7.88 3.89
CA LEU A 272 10.97 -7.17 2.61
C LEU A 272 11.51 -8.07 1.48
N HIS A 273 12.68 -8.68 1.70
CA HIS A 273 13.34 -9.52 0.70
C HIS A 273 12.65 -10.87 0.48
N ASN A 274 11.96 -11.40 1.49
CA ASN A 274 11.09 -12.57 1.31
C ASN A 274 9.85 -12.22 0.47
N CYS A 275 9.26 -11.05 0.70
CA CYS A 275 8.00 -10.68 0.04
C CYS A 275 8.19 -10.18 -1.40
N PHE A 276 9.27 -9.44 -1.68
CA PHE A 276 9.46 -8.66 -2.90
C PHE A 276 10.81 -8.91 -3.57
N TYR A 277 10.79 -8.97 -4.91
CA TYR A 277 11.99 -9.07 -5.72
C TYR A 277 12.71 -7.73 -5.87
N PHE A 278 14.04 -7.82 -5.94
CA PHE A 278 14.99 -6.77 -6.31
C PHE A 278 15.10 -5.58 -5.35
N ASN A 279 13.99 -4.90 -5.05
CA ASN A 279 13.93 -3.72 -4.18
C ASN A 279 14.99 -2.65 -4.53
N ASP A 280 15.26 -2.45 -5.83
CA ASP A 280 16.41 -1.68 -6.34
C ASP A 280 16.01 -0.44 -7.15
N GLY A 281 14.72 -0.11 -7.17
CA GLY A 281 14.17 1.06 -7.84
C GLY A 281 14.14 0.96 -9.37
N LYS A 282 14.20 -0.26 -9.92
CA LYS A 282 14.19 -0.50 -11.38
C LYS A 282 12.99 -1.32 -11.84
N SER A 283 11.94 -1.44 -11.03
CA SER A 283 10.80 -2.31 -11.35
C SER A 283 9.99 -1.83 -12.55
N SER A 284 9.75 -0.53 -12.65
CA SER A 284 9.09 0.11 -13.80
C SER A 284 9.92 -0.02 -15.07
N GLN A 285 11.24 0.07 -14.95
CA GLN A 285 12.16 -0.12 -16.08
C GLN A 285 12.08 -1.56 -16.60
N ARG A 286 12.14 -2.57 -15.72
CA ARG A 286 11.95 -3.98 -16.11
C ARG A 286 10.62 -4.24 -16.79
N ALA A 287 9.54 -3.67 -16.26
CA ALA A 287 8.21 -3.78 -16.86
C ALA A 287 8.16 -3.14 -18.27
N ALA A 288 8.76 -1.96 -18.43
CA ALA A 288 8.85 -1.27 -19.71
C ALA A 288 9.71 -2.02 -20.74
N ASP A 289 10.83 -2.60 -20.30
CA ASP A 289 11.71 -3.39 -21.17
C ASP A 289 11.01 -4.66 -21.66
N PHE A 290 10.27 -5.34 -20.78
CA PHE A 290 9.43 -6.47 -21.19
C PHE A 290 8.38 -6.05 -22.22
N ILE A 291 7.65 -4.95 -21.97
CA ILE A 291 6.62 -4.45 -22.91
C ILE A 291 7.22 -4.15 -24.28
N LYS A 292 8.40 -3.52 -24.33
CA LYS A 292 9.09 -3.21 -25.59
C LYS A 292 9.59 -4.45 -26.34
N SER A 293 9.76 -5.57 -25.65
CA SER A 293 10.16 -6.84 -26.27
C SER A 293 9.00 -7.62 -26.89
N LEU A 294 7.76 -7.25 -26.59
CA LEU A 294 6.57 -7.89 -27.14
C LEU A 294 6.38 -7.47 -28.61
N ASN A 295 6.13 -8.46 -29.46
CA ASN A 295 5.64 -8.24 -30.82
C ASN A 295 4.10 -8.33 -30.79
N ILE A 296 3.42 -7.30 -31.28
CA ILE A 296 1.95 -7.19 -31.38
C ILE A 296 1.59 -7.05 -32.85
#